data_AF-X1B126-F1
#
_entry.id   AF-X1B126-F1
#
_cell.length_a   1.000
_cell.length_b   1.000
_cell.length_c   1.000
_cell.angle_alpha   90.00
_cell.angle_beta   90.00
_cell.angle_gamma   90.00
#
_symmetry.space_group_name_H-M   'P 1'
#
loop_
_entity.id
_entity.type
_entity.pdbx_description
1 polymer ?
#
loop_
_entity_poly.entity_id
_entity_poly.type
_entity_poly.pdbx_seq_one_letter_code
_entity_poly.pdbx_strand_id
1 'polypeptide(L)'
;MAKYPQVEIKTGGFYEPILPIIPDEDRYVQIEKLTKYIEELTGYVPTGMWLTERVWEPHLAQVLSKAKIKHVSVDESHFKLTGFSKQQLRGYFITEEQNNKLAIFPISKDLLIQRLEYSIALHFHHNHLTLKKIALQQK
;
A
#
# COMPACT_ATOMS: atom_id res chain seq x y z
N MET A 1 0.47 -3.37 20.48
CA MET A 1 -0.09 -2.56 19.37
C MET A 1 -1.43 -3.08 18.85
N ALA A 2 -1.66 -4.39 18.75
CA ALA A 2 -2.96 -5.00 18.34
C ALA A 2 -4.17 -4.75 19.27
N LYS A 3 -4.03 -3.92 20.31
CA LYS A 3 -5.05 -3.68 21.35
C LYS A 3 -5.89 -2.41 21.11
N TYR A 4 -5.57 -1.63 20.07
CA TYR A 4 -6.24 -0.37 19.78
C TYR A 4 -6.92 -0.44 18.40
N PRO A 5 -8.26 -0.33 18.31
CA PRO A 5 -9.02 -0.43 17.06
C PRO A 5 -8.74 0.70 16.05
N GLN A 6 -7.85 1.63 16.39
CA GLN A 6 -7.46 2.77 15.56
C GLN A 6 -6.39 2.42 14.52
N VAL A 7 -5.75 1.26 14.63
CA VAL A 7 -4.66 0.84 13.74
C VAL A 7 -4.96 -0.56 13.19
N GLU A 8 -4.92 -0.69 11.86
CA GLU A 8 -4.91 -1.98 11.17
C GLU A 8 -3.48 -2.31 10.74
N ILE A 9 -3.00 -3.51 11.08
CA ILE A 9 -1.73 -4.02 10.57
C ILE A 9 -2.01 -4.78 9.27
N LYS A 10 -1.25 -4.48 8.23
CA LYS A 10 -1.33 -5.18 6.94
C LYS A 10 -0.14 -6.11 6.74
N THR A 11 -0.37 -7.21 6.04
CA THR A 11 0.69 -8.11 5.56
C THR A 11 1.15 -7.71 4.16
N GLY A 12 2.00 -8.53 3.56
CA GLY A 12 2.67 -8.33 2.27
C GLY A 12 3.48 -9.57 1.90
N GLY A 13 4.39 -9.47 0.94
CA GLY A 13 5.42 -10.51 0.79
C GLY A 13 6.58 -10.27 1.75
N PHE A 14 7.05 -11.31 2.45
CA PHE A 14 8.07 -11.19 3.50
C PHE A 14 9.37 -10.52 3.06
N TYR A 15 9.85 -10.82 1.86
CA TYR A 15 11.06 -10.23 1.28
C TYR A 15 10.76 -9.10 0.29
N GLU A 16 9.56 -8.53 0.36
CA GLU A 16 9.06 -7.52 -0.58
C GLU A 16 9.25 -7.91 -2.07
N PRO A 17 8.79 -9.11 -2.51
CA PRO A 17 8.80 -9.46 -3.92
C PRO A 17 7.71 -8.70 -4.70
N ILE A 18 7.97 -8.44 -5.98
CA ILE A 18 6.92 -8.10 -6.93
C ILE A 18 6.12 -9.38 -7.20
N LEU A 19 4.96 -9.55 -6.54
CA LEU A 19 4.22 -10.84 -6.57
C LEU A 19 3.90 -11.37 -7.98
N PRO A 20 3.47 -10.54 -8.95
CA PRO A 20 3.11 -11.05 -10.28
C PRO A 20 4.23 -11.77 -11.04
N ILE A 21 5.50 -11.52 -10.71
CA ILE A 21 6.65 -12.07 -11.47
C ILE A 21 7.24 -13.35 -10.85
N ILE A 22 6.79 -13.74 -9.66
CA ILE A 22 7.25 -14.97 -8.99
C ILE A 22 6.19 -16.09 -9.12
N PRO A 23 6.57 -17.37 -9.01
CA PRO A 23 5.62 -18.50 -9.05
C PRO A 23 4.56 -18.44 -7.94
N ASP A 24 3.38 -19.01 -8.19
CA ASP A 24 2.27 -18.99 -7.22
C ASP A 24 2.64 -19.54 -5.85
N GLU A 25 3.38 -20.65 -5.81
CA GLU A 25 3.87 -21.30 -4.59
C GLU A 25 4.70 -20.33 -3.75
N ASP A 26 5.61 -19.59 -4.39
CA ASP A 26 6.44 -18.59 -3.73
C ASP A 26 5.62 -17.40 -3.23
N ARG A 27 4.59 -16.97 -3.97
CA ARG A 27 3.67 -15.90 -3.52
C ARG A 27 3.00 -16.30 -2.20
N TYR A 28 2.49 -17.53 -2.10
CA TYR A 28 1.87 -18.02 -0.87
C TYR A 28 2.84 -18.06 0.29
N VAL A 29 4.04 -18.64 0.08
CA VAL A 29 5.05 -18.74 1.14
C VAL A 29 5.47 -17.35 1.64
N GLN A 30 5.64 -16.40 0.73
CA GLN A 30 5.99 -15.01 1.07
C GLN A 30 4.91 -14.34 1.94
N ILE A 31 3.64 -14.49 1.56
CA ILE A 31 2.50 -13.91 2.31
C ILE A 31 2.32 -14.60 3.66
N GLU A 32 2.37 -15.92 3.68
CA GLU A 32 2.20 -16.71 4.89
C GLU A 32 3.30 -16.40 5.91
N LYS A 33 4.55 -16.29 5.44
CA LYS A 33 5.69 -16.00 6.30
C LYS A 33 5.56 -14.64 6.99
N LEU A 34 5.16 -13.59 6.27
CA LEU A 34 4.95 -12.27 6.89
C LEU A 34 3.73 -12.25 7.79
N THR A 35 2.66 -12.94 7.40
CA THR A 35 1.44 -13.07 8.20
C THR A 35 1.75 -13.74 9.54
N LYS A 36 2.47 -14.86 9.54
CA LYS A 36 2.90 -15.57 10.76
C LYS A 36 3.82 -14.70 11.61
N TYR A 37 4.80 -14.04 11.00
CA TYR A 37 5.72 -13.15 11.71
C TYR A 37 4.99 -12.00 12.42
N ILE A 38 3.99 -11.38 11.76
CA ILE A 38 3.15 -10.35 12.37
C ILE A 38 2.31 -10.94 13.51
N GLU A 39 1.72 -12.11 13.31
CA GLU A 39 0.93 -12.81 14.34
C GLU A 39 1.77 -13.12 15.58
N GLU A 40 2.97 -13.65 15.41
CA GLU A 40 3.91 -13.94 16.51
C GLU A 40 4.31 -12.67 17.29
N LEU A 41 4.55 -11.57 16.59
CA LEU A 41 4.95 -10.30 17.23
C LEU A 41 3.80 -9.57 17.91
N THR A 42 2.57 -9.72 17.41
CA THR A 42 1.47 -8.81 17.78
C THR A 42 0.22 -9.51 18.31
N GLY A 43 0.10 -10.82 18.10
CA GLY A 43 -1.10 -11.60 18.37
C GLY A 43 -2.26 -11.32 17.40
N TYR A 44 -2.01 -10.58 16.31
CA TYR A 44 -3.01 -10.21 15.32
C TYR A 44 -2.75 -10.89 13.98
N VAL A 45 -3.78 -11.51 13.41
CA VAL A 45 -3.73 -12.10 12.07
C VAL A 45 -4.18 -11.06 11.04
N PRO A 46 -3.27 -10.49 10.24
CA PRO A 46 -3.63 -9.50 9.24
C PRO A 46 -4.50 -10.10 8.14
N THR A 47 -5.55 -9.37 7.78
CA THR A 47 -6.46 -9.73 6.65
C THR A 47 -6.40 -8.73 5.51
N GLY A 48 -5.76 -7.57 5.72
CA GLY A 48 -5.43 -6.61 4.69
C GLY A 48 -3.99 -6.78 4.21
N MET A 49 -3.75 -6.48 2.93
CA MET A 49 -2.42 -6.56 2.33
C MET A 49 -1.98 -5.24 1.69
N TRP A 50 -0.69 -4.97 1.80
CA TRP A 50 0.03 -3.96 1.03
C TRP A 50 0.86 -4.64 -0.07
N LEU A 51 0.70 -4.20 -1.32
CA LEU A 51 1.48 -4.73 -2.45
C LEU A 51 2.80 -3.98 -2.60
N THR A 52 3.89 -4.74 -2.66
CA THR A 52 5.19 -4.19 -3.03
C THR A 52 5.14 -3.57 -4.43
N GLU A 53 5.73 -2.39 -4.55
CA GLU A 53 5.68 -1.54 -5.74
C GLU A 53 4.28 -1.23 -6.31
N ARG A 54 3.21 -1.55 -5.57
CA ARG A 54 1.82 -1.37 -5.99
C ARG A 54 1.52 -2.02 -7.36
N VAL A 55 2.28 -3.05 -7.74
CA VAL A 55 2.08 -3.80 -9.00
C VAL A 55 0.90 -4.75 -8.83
N TRP A 56 -0.19 -4.48 -9.53
CA TRP A 56 -1.42 -5.26 -9.46
C TRP A 56 -1.70 -5.97 -10.79
N GLU A 57 -2.08 -7.24 -10.70
CA GLU A 57 -2.55 -8.06 -11.83
C GLU A 57 -3.81 -8.83 -11.41
N PRO A 58 -4.84 -8.99 -12.28
CA PRO A 58 -6.11 -9.63 -11.92
C PRO A 58 -5.97 -11.04 -11.32
N HIS A 59 -5.04 -11.83 -11.83
CA HIS A 59 -4.81 -13.21 -11.38
C HIS A 59 -4.35 -13.30 -9.91
N LEU A 60 -3.83 -12.21 -9.32
CA LEU A 60 -3.49 -12.18 -7.90
C LEU A 60 -4.72 -12.35 -7.01
N ALA A 61 -5.94 -12.03 -7.47
CA ALA A 61 -7.15 -12.15 -6.66
C ALA A 61 -7.31 -13.56 -6.07
N GLN A 62 -7.02 -14.59 -6.88
CA GLN A 62 -7.06 -15.98 -6.41
C GLN A 62 -6.00 -16.26 -5.35
N VAL A 63 -4.75 -15.86 -5.61
CA VAL A 63 -3.63 -16.12 -4.70
C VAL A 63 -3.87 -15.48 -3.35
N LEU A 64 -4.23 -14.21 -3.35
CA LEU A 64 -4.46 -13.42 -2.14
C LEU A 64 -5.66 -13.94 -1.35
N SER A 65 -6.77 -14.25 -2.02
CA SER A 65 -7.97 -14.78 -1.35
C SER A 65 -7.72 -16.14 -0.69
N LYS A 66 -7.01 -17.05 -1.36
CA LYS A 66 -6.59 -18.35 -0.79
C LYS A 66 -5.61 -18.16 0.39
N ALA A 67 -4.80 -17.10 0.38
CA ALA A 67 -3.97 -16.68 1.50
C ALA A 67 -4.77 -15.97 2.62
N LYS A 68 -6.11 -16.00 2.58
CA LYS A 68 -7.04 -15.37 3.53
C LYS A 68 -6.97 -13.84 3.57
N ILE A 69 -6.40 -13.23 2.55
CA ILE A 69 -6.41 -11.78 2.36
C ILE A 69 -7.79 -11.36 1.85
N LYS A 70 -8.41 -10.44 2.56
CA LYS A 70 -9.75 -9.91 2.26
C LYS A 70 -9.68 -8.65 1.40
N HIS A 71 -8.65 -7.85 1.59
CA HIS A 71 -8.48 -6.61 0.86
C HIS A 71 -7.04 -6.24 0.57
N VAL A 72 -6.84 -5.49 -0.51
CA VAL A 72 -5.54 -4.97 -0.94
C VAL A 72 -5.63 -3.49 -1.31
N SER A 73 -4.57 -2.74 -1.02
CA SER A 73 -4.42 -1.35 -1.46
C SER A 73 -3.63 -1.27 -2.75
N VAL A 74 -4.18 -0.62 -3.78
CA VAL A 74 -3.61 -0.52 -5.14
C VAL A 74 -3.66 0.94 -5.61
N ASP A 75 -2.74 1.38 -6.48
CA ASP A 75 -2.77 2.74 -7.03
C ASP A 75 -4.01 2.96 -7.92
N GLU A 76 -4.70 4.10 -7.75
CA GLU A 76 -5.83 4.51 -8.59
C GLU A 76 -5.53 4.52 -10.11
N SER A 77 -4.26 4.59 -10.52
CA SER A 77 -3.86 4.54 -11.94
C SER A 77 -4.34 3.29 -12.65
N HIS A 78 -4.44 2.16 -11.95
CA HIS A 78 -4.94 0.91 -12.52
C HIS A 78 -6.42 1.02 -12.96
N PHE A 79 -7.19 1.91 -12.33
CA PHE A 79 -8.61 2.12 -12.62
C PHE A 79 -8.86 3.26 -13.62
N LYS A 80 -7.93 4.19 -13.78
CA LYS A 80 -8.08 5.30 -14.75
C LYS A 80 -8.07 4.79 -16.19
N LEU A 81 -7.29 3.73 -16.45
CA LEU A 81 -7.22 3.10 -17.77
C LEU A 81 -8.53 2.41 -18.17
N THR A 82 -9.40 2.10 -17.21
CA THR A 82 -10.69 1.44 -17.45
C THR A 82 -11.87 2.42 -17.53
N GLY A 83 -11.62 3.74 -17.57
CA GLY A 83 -12.64 4.76 -17.79
C GLY A 83 -13.38 5.25 -16.54
N PHE A 84 -12.97 4.85 -15.33
CA PHE A 84 -13.59 5.38 -14.11
C PHE A 84 -13.21 6.85 -13.86
N SER A 85 -14.22 7.68 -13.58
CA SER A 85 -14.01 9.05 -13.10
C SER A 85 -13.49 9.06 -11.65
N LYS A 86 -12.78 10.13 -11.26
CA LYS A 86 -12.27 10.30 -9.87
C LYS A 86 -13.36 10.14 -8.80
N GLN A 87 -14.60 10.54 -9.09
CA GLN A 87 -15.71 10.43 -8.15
C GLN A 87 -16.15 8.98 -7.94
N GLN A 88 -16.06 8.15 -9.00
CA GLN A 88 -16.36 6.71 -8.94
C GLN A 88 -15.28 5.90 -8.22
N LEU A 89 -14.07 6.45 -8.06
CA LEU A 89 -12.99 5.82 -7.29
C LEU A 89 -13.15 5.97 -5.77
N ARG A 90 -14.24 6.60 -5.30
CA ARG A 90 -14.56 6.70 -3.87
C ARG A 90 -15.20 5.41 -3.40
N GLY A 91 -14.43 4.59 -2.68
CA GLY A 91 -14.90 3.33 -2.09
C GLY A 91 -13.94 2.19 -2.32
N TYR A 92 -14.46 0.97 -2.38
CA TYR A 92 -13.72 -0.23 -2.76
C TYR A 92 -14.42 -0.92 -3.92
N PHE A 93 -13.64 -1.70 -4.66
CA PHE A 93 -14.11 -2.54 -5.75
C PHE A 93 -13.98 -4.00 -5.35
N ILE A 94 -14.83 -4.87 -5.88
CA ILE A 94 -14.65 -6.32 -5.77
C ILE A 94 -14.10 -6.83 -7.09
N THR A 95 -13.00 -7.56 -7.02
CA THR A 95 -12.47 -8.37 -8.12
C THR A 95 -12.66 -9.84 -7.79
N GLU A 96 -12.68 -10.68 -8.81
CA GLU A 96 -12.85 -12.13 -8.68
C GLU A 96 -11.98 -12.85 -9.69
N GLU A 97 -11.30 -13.90 -9.26
CA GLU A 97 -10.57 -14.85 -10.12
C GLU A 97 -10.91 -16.27 -9.67
N GLN A 98 -11.41 -17.12 -10.58
CA GLN A 98 -11.79 -18.51 -10.28
C GLN A 98 -12.66 -18.67 -9.01
N ASN A 99 -13.75 -17.89 -8.90
CA ASN A 99 -14.64 -17.81 -7.73
C ASN A 99 -13.99 -17.29 -6.43
N ASN A 100 -12.76 -16.78 -6.47
CA ASN A 100 -12.09 -16.19 -5.33
C ASN A 100 -12.20 -14.67 -5.40
N LYS A 101 -12.93 -14.09 -4.44
CA LYS A 101 -13.17 -12.65 -4.37
C LYS A 101 -12.11 -11.95 -3.54
N LEU A 102 -11.77 -10.73 -3.94
CA LEU A 102 -10.87 -9.83 -3.23
C LEU A 102 -11.38 -8.39 -3.32
N ALA A 103 -11.36 -7.65 -2.22
CA ALA A 103 -11.64 -6.22 -2.23
C ALA A 103 -10.39 -5.41 -2.61
N ILE A 104 -10.52 -4.46 -3.52
CA ILE A 104 -9.45 -3.53 -3.91
C ILE A 104 -9.81 -2.13 -3.45
N PHE A 105 -8.91 -1.52 -2.68
CA PHE A 105 -8.99 -0.13 -2.24
C PHE A 105 -8.01 0.72 -3.06
N PRO A 106 -8.51 1.59 -3.96
CA PRO A 106 -7.66 2.51 -4.70
C PRO A 106 -7.08 3.59 -3.77
N ILE A 107 -5.76 3.77 -3.80
CA ILE A 107 -5.06 4.82 -3.09
C ILE A 107 -5.21 6.12 -3.89
N SER A 108 -5.76 7.16 -3.26
CA SER A 108 -5.92 8.47 -3.89
C SER A 108 -4.56 9.13 -4.14
N LYS A 109 -4.27 9.49 -5.40
CA LYS A 109 -3.05 10.24 -5.74
C LYS A 109 -3.05 11.64 -5.15
N ASP A 110 -4.21 12.30 -5.10
CA ASP A 110 -4.31 13.66 -4.60
C ASP A 110 -3.90 13.73 -3.12
N LEU A 111 -4.22 12.71 -2.32
CA LEU A 111 -3.79 12.59 -0.92
C LEU A 111 -2.30 12.23 -0.78
N LEU A 112 -1.78 11.42 -1.71
CA LEU A 112 -0.37 11.04 -1.75
C LEU A 112 0.55 12.22 -2.07
N ILE A 113 0.17 13.04 -3.07
CA ILE A 113 0.97 14.17 -3.54
C ILE A 113 0.98 15.32 -2.52
N GLN A 114 -0.16 15.62 -1.88
CA GLN A 114 -0.21 16.62 -0.80
C GLN A 114 0.84 16.34 0.28
N ARG A 115 1.07 15.06 0.62
CA ARG A 115 2.04 14.67 1.65
C ARG A 115 3.49 14.99 1.27
N LEU A 116 3.85 14.97 -0.01
CA LEU A 116 5.19 15.32 -0.48
C LEU A 116 5.46 16.82 -0.42
N GLU A 117 4.47 17.65 -0.78
CA GLU A 117 4.57 19.10 -0.64
C GLU A 117 4.75 19.51 0.83
N TYR A 118 4.00 18.90 1.74
CA TYR A 118 4.15 19.15 3.18
C TYR A 118 5.48 18.65 3.76
N SER A 119 5.97 17.48 3.31
CA SER A 119 7.25 16.93 3.81
C SER A 119 8.44 17.77 3.32
N ILE A 120 8.40 18.24 2.07
CA ILE A 120 9.37 19.18 1.51
C ILE A 120 9.28 20.53 2.24
N ALA A 121 8.07 21.06 2.46
CA ALA A 121 7.87 22.31 3.19
C ALA A 121 8.41 22.25 4.63
N LEU A 122 8.21 21.14 5.36
CA LEU A 122 8.76 20.93 6.70
C LEU A 122 10.30 20.82 6.70
N HIS A 123 10.87 20.16 5.69
CA HIS A 123 12.32 20.05 5.52
C HIS A 123 12.98 21.41 5.20
N PHE A 124 12.28 22.28 4.47
CA PHE A 124 12.72 23.65 4.21
C PHE A 124 12.52 24.58 5.41
N HIS A 125 11.45 24.42 6.20
CA HIS A 125 11.21 25.29 7.36
C HIS A 125 12.27 25.11 8.47
N HIS A 126 12.84 23.90 8.63
CA HIS A 126 13.92 23.66 9.59
C HIS A 126 15.28 24.22 9.17
N ASN A 127 15.51 24.44 7.86
CA ASN A 127 16.79 24.92 7.32
C ASN A 127 16.83 26.44 7.05
N HIS A 128 15.72 27.16 7.28
CA HIS A 128 15.62 28.59 6.99
C HIS A 128 16.37 29.52 7.95
N LEU A 129 16.90 29.01 9.08
CA LEU A 129 17.76 29.81 9.97
C LEU A 129 19.21 29.93 9.46
N THR A 130 19.65 29.04 8.56
CA THR A 130 21.05 29.02 8.09
C THR A 130 21.26 29.83 6.82
N LEU A 131 20.25 29.90 5.94
CA LEU A 131 20.39 30.54 4.62
C LEU A 131 20.23 32.07 4.61
N LYS A 132 19.65 32.68 5.65
CA LYS A 132 19.55 34.15 5.71
C LYS A 132 20.87 34.87 6.00
N LYS A 133 21.91 34.18 6.50
CA LYS A 133 23.20 34.82 6.82
C LYS A 133 24.17 34.89 5.64
N ILE A 134 24.00 34.03 4.63
CA ILE A 134 24.93 33.95 3.48
C ILE A 134 24.58 34.98 2.40
N ALA A 135 23.30 35.37 2.26
CA ALA A 135 22.89 36.34 1.23
C ALA A 135 23.18 37.82 1.58
N LEU A 136 23.59 38.14 2.82
CA LEU A 136 23.81 39.52 3.29
C LEU A 136 25.30 39.91 3.45
N GLN A 137 26.24 39.01 3.13
CA GLN A 137 27.69 39.29 3.18
C GLN A 137 28.36 39.39 1.80
N GLN A 138 27.59 39.46 0.72
CA GLN A 138 28.11 39.68 -0.64
C GLN A 138 27.49 40.91 -1.32
N LYS A 139 27.39 42.02 -0.59
CA LYS A 139 27.20 43.35 -1.16
C LYS A 139 28.15 44.34 -0.51
#